data_AF-A0A4Y2SM53-F1
#
_entry.id   AF-A0A4Y2SM53-F1
#
_cell.length_a   1.000
_cell.length_b   1.000
_cell.length_c   1.000
_cell.angle_alpha   90.00
_cell.angle_beta   90.00
_cell.angle_gamma   90.00
#
_symmetry.space_group_name_H-M   'P 1'
#
loop_
_entity.id
_entity.type
_entity.pdbx_description
1 polymer ?
#
loop_
_entity_poly.entity_id
_entity_poly.type
_entity_poly.pdbx_seq_one_letter_code
_entity_poly.pdbx_strand_id
1 'polypeptide(L)'
;MVACQSTAIQTVKNCQTLVLPKIVLDCRDGIIPIEDFRGLTSTDWRFLKMLCPDLQVELFICTTSPSRREVEFLILPNMPITWLQYRCSAFDMEMETDVLFGHLLACKTNDHLVSLVYDSDLNIRDLASTFPPFLQACRKLECLELFVAYPANGIDLLVQSWLENRPESLEKVR
;
A
#
# COMPACT_ATOMS: atom_id res chain seq x y z
N MET A 1 -26.32 13.38 -49.56
CA MET A 1 -26.67 12.46 -48.45
C MET A 1 -25.68 11.31 -48.49
N VAL A 2 -24.57 11.42 -47.74
CA VAL A 2 -23.56 10.37 -47.59
C VAL A 2 -23.04 10.46 -46.16
N ALA A 3 -23.05 9.32 -45.48
CA ALA A 3 -22.68 9.15 -44.08
C ALA A 3 -21.16 9.21 -43.90
N CYS A 4 -20.69 9.96 -42.89
CA CYS A 4 -19.36 9.78 -42.32
C CYS A 4 -19.53 9.06 -40.98
N GLN A 5 -19.47 7.73 -41.04
CA GLN A 5 -19.37 6.88 -39.86
C GLN A 5 -18.05 7.14 -39.14
N SER A 6 -18.15 7.25 -37.82
CA SER A 6 -17.09 7.40 -36.83
C SER A 6 -15.97 6.37 -37.01
N THR A 7 -14.82 6.82 -37.52
CA THR A 7 -13.55 6.07 -37.58
C THR A 7 -12.80 6.06 -36.25
N ALA A 8 -13.33 6.69 -35.19
CA ALA A 8 -12.68 6.75 -33.88
C ALA A 8 -12.88 5.50 -33.00
N ILE A 9 -13.75 4.55 -33.40
CA ILE A 9 -14.12 3.38 -32.57
C ILE A 9 -13.30 2.13 -32.92
N GLN A 10 -12.55 2.12 -34.02
CA GLN A 10 -11.83 0.91 -34.48
C GLN A 10 -10.40 0.76 -33.95
N THR A 11 -9.81 1.79 -33.33
CA THR A 11 -8.46 1.71 -32.74
C THR A 11 -8.39 1.01 -31.38
N VAL A 12 -9.54 0.62 -30.79
CA VAL A 12 -9.57 -0.11 -29.50
C VAL A 12 -9.38 -1.62 -29.67
N LYS A 13 -9.38 -2.15 -30.91
CA LYS A 13 -9.43 -3.60 -31.17
C LYS A 13 -8.08 -4.30 -31.39
N ASN A 14 -6.95 -3.62 -31.27
CA ASN A 14 -5.63 -4.20 -31.58
C ASN A 14 -4.53 -3.91 -30.54
N CYS A 15 -4.89 -3.52 -29.32
CA CYS A 15 -3.94 -3.59 -28.22
C CYS A 15 -3.81 -5.07 -27.82
N GLN A 16 -2.82 -5.76 -28.38
CA GLN A 16 -2.17 -6.87 -27.69
C GLN A 16 -2.01 -6.43 -26.23
N THR A 17 -2.53 -7.22 -25.29
CA THR A 17 -2.53 -6.95 -23.84
C THR A 17 -1.20 -6.32 -23.47
N LEU A 18 -1.19 -5.05 -23.05
CA LEU A 18 0.04 -4.41 -22.60
C LEU A 18 0.50 -5.20 -21.37
N VAL A 19 1.52 -6.04 -21.53
CA VAL A 19 2.06 -6.85 -20.45
C VAL A 19 2.99 -5.97 -19.63
N LEU A 20 2.42 -5.00 -18.91
CA LEU A 20 3.11 -4.36 -17.79
C LEU A 20 2.59 -5.04 -16.51
N PRO A 21 3.21 -6.16 -16.08
CA PRO A 21 2.68 -6.92 -14.95
C PRO A 21 2.97 -6.22 -13.62
N LYS A 22 3.96 -5.31 -13.59
CA LYS A 22 4.52 -4.83 -12.34
C LYS A 22 5.12 -3.43 -12.48
N ILE A 23 4.78 -2.55 -11.55
CA ILE A 23 5.42 -1.26 -11.33
C ILE A 23 6.08 -1.30 -9.94
N VAL A 24 7.31 -0.79 -9.85
CA VAL A 24 8.04 -0.66 -8.60
C VAL A 24 8.26 0.82 -8.31
N LEU A 25 7.81 1.27 -7.15
CA LEU A 25 7.99 2.62 -6.66
C LEU A 25 8.85 2.58 -5.41
N ASP A 26 10.01 3.23 -5.48
CA ASP A 26 10.95 3.35 -4.36
C ASP A 26 11.04 4.81 -3.93
N CYS A 27 10.41 5.11 -2.80
CA CYS A 27 10.25 6.44 -2.23
C CYS A 27 11.11 6.53 -0.97
N ARG A 28 12.36 6.99 -1.14
CA ARG A 28 13.29 7.21 -0.03
C ARG A 28 13.59 8.68 0.17
N ASP A 29 13.69 9.08 1.44
CA ASP A 29 14.16 10.41 1.82
C ASP A 29 15.49 10.74 1.12
N GLY A 30 15.57 11.96 0.57
CA GLY A 30 16.78 12.48 -0.08
C GLY A 30 16.91 12.21 -1.57
N ILE A 31 15.99 11.49 -2.21
CA ILE A 31 16.03 11.26 -3.66
C ILE A 31 15.36 12.41 -4.43
N ILE A 32 14.11 12.76 -4.12
CA ILE A 32 13.36 13.88 -4.70
C ILE A 32 12.37 14.40 -3.63
N PRO A 33 12.23 15.73 -3.42
CA PRO A 33 11.18 16.26 -2.56
C PRO A 33 9.80 15.78 -3.01
N ILE A 34 8.95 15.28 -2.11
CA ILE A 34 7.63 14.75 -2.49
C ILE A 34 6.78 15.81 -3.22
N GLU A 35 7.01 17.09 -2.94
CA GLU A 35 6.36 18.21 -3.61
C GLU A 35 6.64 18.27 -5.13
N ASP A 36 7.76 17.70 -5.59
CA ASP A 36 8.17 17.65 -7.00
C ASP A 36 7.69 16.40 -7.73
N PHE A 37 7.19 15.39 -7.00
CA PHE A 37 6.60 14.20 -7.62
C PHE A 37 5.27 14.57 -8.27
N ARG A 38 5.23 14.81 -9.58
CA ARG A 38 3.98 14.68 -10.35
C ARG A 38 3.74 13.22 -10.68
N GLY A 39 3.39 12.45 -9.64
CA GLY A 39 3.06 11.03 -9.76
C GLY A 39 1.76 10.78 -10.55
N LEU A 40 1.46 9.50 -10.75
CA LEU A 40 0.18 9.06 -11.31
C LEU A 40 -0.95 9.42 -10.35
N THR A 41 -2.06 9.94 -10.88
CA THR A 41 -3.26 10.22 -10.09
C THR A 41 -4.08 8.95 -9.86
N SER A 42 -5.04 8.99 -8.91
CA SER A 42 -6.00 7.89 -8.72
C SER A 42 -6.76 7.51 -10.01
N THR A 43 -7.01 8.51 -10.88
CA THR A 43 -7.66 8.29 -12.17
C THR A 43 -6.74 7.53 -13.12
N ASP A 44 -5.44 7.87 -13.14
CA ASP A 44 -4.45 7.17 -13.96
C ASP A 44 -4.29 5.72 -13.52
N TRP A 45 -4.22 5.46 -12.21
CA TRP A 45 -4.18 4.10 -11.66
C TRP A 45 -5.40 3.28 -12.07
N ARG A 46 -6.59 3.87 -12.00
CA ARG A 46 -7.82 3.22 -12.47
C ARG A 46 -7.74 2.87 -13.96
N PHE A 47 -7.25 3.79 -14.80
CA PHE A 47 -7.08 3.52 -16.23
C PHE A 47 -6.05 2.42 -16.50
N LEU A 48 -4.90 2.47 -15.81
CA LEU A 48 -3.87 1.43 -15.90
C LEU A 48 -4.41 0.06 -15.51
N LYS A 49 -5.23 -0.03 -14.45
CA LYS A 49 -5.83 -1.29 -14.03
C LYS A 49 -6.86 -1.83 -15.03
N MET A 50 -7.57 -0.95 -15.76
CA MET A 50 -8.46 -1.38 -16.84
C MET A 50 -7.70 -1.90 -18.07
N LEU A 51 -6.56 -1.28 -18.41
CA LEU A 51 -5.72 -1.68 -19.54
C LEU A 51 -4.88 -2.94 -19.21
N CYS A 52 -4.45 -3.06 -17.96
CA CYS A 52 -3.61 -4.11 -17.43
C CYS A 52 -4.25 -4.68 -16.14
N PRO A 53 -5.26 -5.57 -16.25
CA PRO A 53 -5.97 -6.11 -15.07
C PRO A 53 -5.03 -6.80 -14.07
N ASP A 54 -3.95 -7.41 -14.55
CA ASP A 54 -2.98 -8.12 -13.74
C ASP A 54 -1.86 -7.22 -13.20
N LEU A 55 -1.95 -5.89 -13.39
CA LEU A 55 -0.96 -4.94 -12.90
C LEU A 55 -0.80 -5.04 -11.38
N GLN A 56 0.44 -5.22 -10.95
CA GLN A 56 0.87 -5.24 -9.56
C GLN A 56 1.73 -4.01 -9.26
N VAL A 57 1.65 -3.52 -8.04
CA VAL A 57 2.51 -2.44 -7.58
C VAL A 57 3.26 -2.85 -6.33
N GLU A 58 4.57 -2.68 -6.36
CA GLU A 58 5.42 -2.75 -5.18
C GLU A 58 5.79 -1.34 -4.76
N LEU A 59 5.51 -1.00 -3.51
CA LEU A 59 5.73 0.32 -2.95
C LEU A 59 6.66 0.20 -1.74
N PHE A 60 7.82 0.83 -1.86
CA PHE A 60 8.83 0.90 -0.82
C PHE A 60 8.90 2.35 -0.32
N ILE A 61 8.51 2.59 0.92
CA ILE A 61 8.56 3.90 1.57
C ILE A 61 9.62 3.81 2.67
N CYS A 62 10.66 4.62 2.57
CA CYS A 62 11.71 4.72 3.59
C CYS A 62 11.94 6.18 3.94
N THR A 63 11.55 6.58 5.15
CA THR A 63 11.52 7.99 5.53
C THR A 63 11.91 8.18 6.98
N THR A 64 12.42 9.36 7.28
CA THR A 64 12.90 9.82 8.58
C THR A 64 11.93 10.80 9.23
N SER A 65 10.87 11.20 8.52
CA SER A 65 9.78 12.06 9.04
C SER A 65 8.60 12.13 8.06
N PRO A 66 7.81 11.06 7.87
CA PRO A 66 6.65 11.12 6.99
C PRO A 66 5.60 12.06 7.56
N SER A 67 5.35 13.16 6.87
CA SER A 67 4.11 13.89 7.09
C SER A 67 2.93 13.05 6.60
N ARG A 68 1.79 13.17 7.28
CA ARG A 68 0.52 12.57 6.81
C ARG A 68 0.24 12.87 5.33
N ARG A 69 0.54 14.10 4.91
CA ARG A 69 0.35 14.57 3.53
C ARG A 69 1.20 13.79 2.53
N GLU A 70 2.42 13.41 2.90
CA GLU A 70 3.31 12.64 2.03
C GLU A 70 2.80 11.22 1.82
N VAL A 71 2.38 10.54 2.89
CA VAL A 71 1.77 9.21 2.78
C VAL A 71 0.49 9.24 1.95
N GLU A 72 -0.38 10.23 2.19
CA GLU A 72 -1.61 10.44 1.41
C GLU A 72 -1.32 10.71 -0.08
N PHE A 73 -0.16 11.28 -0.39
CA PHE A 73 0.27 11.54 -1.77
C PHE A 73 0.85 10.30 -2.46
N LEU A 74 1.58 9.47 -1.72
CA LEU A 74 2.21 8.24 -2.24
C LEU A 74 1.20 7.10 -2.41
N ILE A 75 0.28 6.96 -1.46
CA ILE A 75 -0.71 5.89 -1.43
C ILE A 75 -2.03 6.45 -1.92
N LEU A 76 -2.38 6.13 -3.16
CA LEU A 76 -3.57 6.66 -3.82
C LEU A 76 -4.65 5.60 -3.98
N PRO A 77 -5.94 5.99 -3.99
CA PRO A 77 -7.02 5.06 -4.27
C PRO A 77 -6.88 4.40 -5.65
N ASN A 78 -7.29 3.14 -5.77
CA ASN A 78 -7.22 2.30 -6.97
C ASN A 78 -5.82 1.83 -7.39
N MET A 79 -4.79 2.17 -6.61
CA MET A 79 -3.43 1.67 -6.82
C MET A 79 -3.36 0.20 -6.37
N PRO A 80 -3.04 -0.76 -7.25
CA PRO A 80 -3.08 -2.19 -6.91
C PRO A 80 -1.78 -2.61 -6.20
N ILE A 81 -1.56 -2.07 -5.01
CA ILE A 81 -0.38 -2.37 -4.18
C ILE A 81 -0.47 -3.82 -3.71
N THR A 82 0.44 -4.65 -4.20
CA THR A 82 0.58 -6.07 -3.80
C THR A 82 1.69 -6.27 -2.78
N TRP A 83 2.70 -5.42 -2.78
CA TRP A 83 3.74 -5.40 -1.75
C TRP A 83 3.93 -3.97 -1.24
N LEU A 84 3.73 -3.80 0.06
CA LEU A 84 4.07 -2.57 0.78
C LEU A 84 5.24 -2.84 1.74
N GLN A 85 6.29 -2.05 1.62
CA GLN A 85 7.28 -1.88 2.67
C GLN A 85 7.22 -0.45 3.17
N TYR A 86 6.95 -0.28 4.46
CA TYR A 86 6.96 1.00 5.12
C TYR A 86 8.03 0.98 6.20
N ARG A 87 9.02 1.86 6.06
CA ARG A 87 10.10 2.08 7.01
C ARG A 87 10.11 3.52 7.48
N CYS A 88 9.94 3.76 8.77
CA CYS A 88 10.01 5.08 9.38
C CYS A 88 10.95 5.08 10.58
N SER A 89 11.93 5.98 10.60
CA SER A 89 12.92 6.09 11.70
C SER A 89 12.78 7.38 12.52
N ALA A 90 11.59 7.98 12.52
CA ALA A 90 11.32 9.28 13.13
C ALA A 90 10.83 9.13 14.58
N PHE A 91 11.63 9.57 15.56
CA PHE A 91 11.27 9.47 16.98
C PHE A 91 10.14 10.42 17.43
N ASP A 92 9.95 11.56 16.75
CA ASP A 92 9.10 12.66 17.26
C ASP A 92 7.95 13.09 16.31
N MET A 93 7.93 12.60 15.07
CA MET A 93 6.96 13.01 14.03
C MET A 93 6.41 11.80 13.26
N GLU A 94 6.24 10.68 13.94
CA GLU A 94 5.63 9.51 13.33
C GLU A 94 4.14 9.78 13.05
N MET A 95 3.69 9.43 11.85
CA MET A 95 2.28 9.36 11.54
C MET A 95 1.60 8.31 12.43
N GLU A 96 0.52 8.70 13.08
CA GLU A 96 -0.24 7.80 13.95
C GLU A 96 -0.62 6.52 13.17
N THR A 97 -0.36 5.36 13.79
CA THR A 97 -0.51 4.04 13.17
C THR A 97 -1.95 3.80 12.66
N ASP A 98 -2.94 4.28 13.40
CA ASP A 98 -4.36 4.22 13.02
C ASP A 98 -4.66 5.04 11.77
N VAL A 99 -4.04 6.22 11.62
CA VAL A 99 -4.21 7.06 10.44
C VAL A 99 -3.60 6.38 9.20
N LEU A 100 -2.42 5.74 9.33
CA LEU A 100 -1.80 5.02 8.22
C LEU A 100 -2.68 3.85 7.75
N PHE A 101 -3.09 2.97 8.67
CA PHE A 101 -3.93 1.83 8.31
C PHE A 101 -5.34 2.24 7.86
N GLY A 102 -5.89 3.29 8.46
CA GLY A 102 -7.14 3.91 8.01
C GLY A 102 -7.04 4.42 6.57
N HIS A 103 -5.93 5.07 6.22
CA HIS A 103 -5.69 5.54 4.85
C HIS A 103 -5.52 4.37 3.86
N LEU A 104 -4.76 3.34 4.23
CA LEU A 104 -4.63 2.11 3.42
C LEU A 104 -5.99 1.46 3.13
N LEU A 105 -6.88 1.41 4.11
CA LEU A 105 -8.26 0.91 3.94
C LEU A 105 -9.09 1.83 3.04
N ALA A 106 -9.01 3.16 3.23
CA ALA A 106 -9.70 4.13 2.39
C ALA A 106 -9.26 4.05 0.91
N CYS A 107 -7.98 3.73 0.67
CA CYS A 107 -7.41 3.50 -0.65
C CYS A 107 -7.70 2.11 -1.23
N LYS A 108 -8.33 1.22 -0.44
CA LYS A 108 -8.60 -0.19 -0.77
C LYS A 108 -7.35 -1.02 -1.04
N THR A 109 -6.23 -0.68 -0.38
CA THR A 109 -4.98 -1.44 -0.51
C THR A 109 -5.16 -2.89 -0.05
N ASN A 110 -6.01 -3.13 0.94
CA ASN A 110 -6.35 -4.44 1.49
C ASN A 110 -6.89 -5.44 0.45
N ASP A 111 -7.48 -4.97 -0.67
CA ASP A 111 -8.05 -5.83 -1.72
C ASP A 111 -6.96 -6.51 -2.59
N HIS A 112 -5.75 -5.97 -2.54
CA HIS A 112 -4.62 -6.35 -3.40
C HIS A 112 -3.37 -6.76 -2.62
N LEU A 113 -3.24 -6.35 -1.36
CA LEU A 113 -2.04 -6.55 -0.56
C LEU A 113 -1.76 -8.04 -0.30
N VAL A 114 -0.56 -8.48 -0.70
CA VAL A 114 -0.04 -9.85 -0.52
C VAL A 114 1.10 -9.88 0.50
N SER A 115 1.96 -8.86 0.49
CA SER A 115 3.09 -8.74 1.41
C SER A 115 3.12 -7.38 2.09
N LEU A 116 3.25 -7.38 3.42
CA LEU A 116 3.44 -6.19 4.23
C LEU A 116 4.72 -6.32 5.05
N VAL A 117 5.61 -5.34 4.88
CA VAL A 117 6.75 -5.12 5.79
C VAL A 117 6.53 -3.80 6.49
N TYR A 118 6.41 -3.84 7.81
CA TYR A 118 6.21 -2.64 8.63
C TYR A 118 7.33 -2.51 9.66
N ASP A 119 8.09 -1.43 9.51
CA ASP A 119 9.26 -1.10 10.32
C ASP A 119 9.13 0.35 10.74
N SER A 120 8.79 0.57 12.00
CA SER A 120 8.58 1.90 12.56
C SER A 120 8.95 1.87 14.03
N ASP A 121 9.12 3.03 14.65
CA ASP A 121 9.30 3.14 16.11
C ASP A 121 7.99 2.79 16.84
N LEU A 122 7.69 1.50 16.79
CA LEU A 122 6.40 0.91 17.10
C LEU A 122 5.91 1.23 18.50
N ASN A 123 4.84 2.04 18.61
CA ASN A 123 3.97 1.97 19.78
C ASN A 123 3.12 0.69 19.68
N ILE A 124 3.62 -0.39 20.30
CA ILE A 124 3.02 -1.73 20.22
C ILE A 124 1.55 -1.74 20.69
N ARG A 125 1.15 -0.85 21.60
CA ARG A 125 -0.24 -0.75 22.06
C ARG A 125 -1.18 -0.24 20.96
N ASP A 126 -0.76 0.79 20.24
CA ASP A 126 -1.53 1.34 19.13
C ASP A 126 -1.62 0.31 18.01
N LEU A 127 -0.52 -0.41 17.77
CA LEU A 127 -0.49 -1.53 16.83
C LEU A 127 -1.49 -2.61 17.21
N ALA A 128 -1.47 -3.12 18.45
CA ALA A 128 -2.33 -4.21 18.89
C ALA A 128 -3.84 -3.91 18.73
N SER A 129 -4.22 -2.62 18.71
CA SER A 129 -5.59 -2.16 18.48
C SER A 129 -5.94 -1.93 17.00
N THR A 130 -4.99 -1.45 16.20
CA THR A 130 -5.23 -1.01 14.80
C THR A 130 -4.94 -2.10 13.77
N PHE A 131 -3.99 -2.99 14.07
CA PHE A 131 -3.61 -4.09 13.18
C PHE A 131 -4.73 -5.10 12.94
N PRO A 132 -5.41 -5.64 13.97
CA PRO A 132 -6.39 -6.70 13.77
C PRO A 132 -7.47 -6.37 12.73
N PRO A 133 -8.15 -5.21 12.78
CA PRO A 133 -9.17 -4.90 11.76
C PRO A 133 -8.56 -4.72 10.37
N PHE A 134 -7.36 -4.15 10.25
CA PHE A 134 -6.67 -4.01 8.97
C PHE A 134 -6.28 -5.37 8.37
N LEU A 135 -5.66 -6.23 9.17
CA LEU A 135 -5.23 -7.56 8.73
C LEU A 135 -6.43 -8.44 8.34
N GLN A 136 -7.54 -8.36 9.07
CA GLN A 136 -8.78 -9.06 8.72
C GLN A 136 -9.39 -8.56 7.39
N ALA A 137 -9.22 -7.29 7.06
CA ALA A 137 -9.65 -6.75 5.77
C ALA A 137 -8.76 -7.22 4.60
N CYS A 138 -7.51 -7.63 4.88
CA CYS A 138 -6.55 -8.08 3.87
C CYS A 138 -6.71 -9.57 3.55
N ARG A 139 -7.65 -9.91 2.65
CA ARG A 139 -7.98 -11.31 2.31
C ARG A 139 -6.92 -12.06 1.49
N LYS A 140 -5.89 -11.35 0.99
CA LYS A 140 -4.82 -11.91 0.15
C LYS A 140 -3.45 -11.79 0.82
N LEU A 141 -3.39 -11.31 2.07
CA LEU A 141 -2.13 -11.10 2.75
C LEU A 141 -1.55 -12.47 3.13
N GLU A 142 -0.43 -12.81 2.52
CA GLU A 142 0.29 -14.07 2.69
C GLU A 142 1.53 -13.89 3.57
N CYS A 143 2.16 -12.72 3.52
CA CYS A 143 3.40 -12.42 4.23
C CYS A 143 3.29 -11.13 5.05
N LEU A 144 3.64 -11.23 6.33
CA LEU A 144 3.74 -10.10 7.24
C LEU A 144 5.10 -10.13 7.96
N GLU A 145 5.87 -9.05 7.84
CA GLU A 145 7.12 -8.85 8.58
C GLU A 145 7.02 -7.59 9.43
N LEU A 146 7.29 -7.71 10.73
CA LEU A 146 7.20 -6.63 11.71
C LEU A 146 8.55 -6.39 12.40
N PHE A 147 9.02 -5.14 12.39
CA PHE A 147 10.26 -4.75 13.07
C PHE A 147 9.92 -3.89 14.27
N VAL A 148 10.16 -4.43 15.46
CA VAL A 148 9.85 -3.78 16.75
C VAL A 148 11.12 -3.21 17.36
N ALA A 149 11.12 -1.89 17.56
CA ALA A 149 12.17 -1.20 18.29
C ALA A 149 12.21 -1.66 19.76
N TYR A 150 13.42 -1.80 20.33
CA TYR A 150 13.59 -2.16 21.73
C TYR A 150 13.36 -0.93 22.63
N PRO A 151 12.65 -1.05 23.77
CA PRO A 151 12.11 -2.28 24.37
C PRO A 151 10.75 -2.69 23.79
N ALA A 152 10.57 -3.99 23.52
CA ALA A 152 9.36 -4.58 22.96
C ALA A 152 8.21 -4.72 23.98
N ASN A 153 7.95 -3.68 24.77
CA ASN A 153 6.95 -3.68 25.82
C ASN A 153 5.53 -3.77 25.23
N GLY A 154 4.77 -4.81 25.55
CA GLY A 154 3.42 -5.04 25.02
C GLY A 154 3.39 -5.98 23.82
N ILE A 155 4.52 -6.61 23.44
CA ILE A 155 4.55 -7.64 22.38
C ILE A 155 3.61 -8.81 22.70
N ASP A 156 3.43 -9.12 23.98
CA ASP A 156 2.46 -10.08 24.48
C ASP A 156 1.02 -9.72 24.08
N LEU A 157 0.65 -8.44 24.17
CA LEU A 157 -0.65 -7.94 23.73
C LEU A 157 -0.83 -8.05 22.22
N LEU A 158 0.23 -7.75 21.45
CA LEU A 158 0.20 -7.88 19.99
C LEU A 158 0.01 -9.35 19.57
N VAL A 159 0.79 -10.26 20.18
CA VAL A 159 0.70 -11.70 19.91
C VAL A 159 -0.66 -12.25 20.33
N GLN A 160 -1.20 -11.84 21.47
CA GLN A 160 -2.52 -12.27 21.91
C GLN A 160 -3.61 -11.78 20.96
N SER A 161 -3.60 -10.48 20.64
CA SER A 161 -4.53 -9.86 19.69
C SER A 161 -4.50 -10.57 18.33
N TRP A 162 -3.31 -10.97 17.89
CA TRP A 162 -3.13 -11.77 16.67
C TRP A 162 -3.75 -13.16 16.80
N LEU A 163 -3.43 -13.93 17.86
CA LEU A 163 -3.97 -15.28 18.03
C LEU A 163 -5.50 -15.32 17.95
N GLU A 164 -6.15 -14.27 18.46
CA GLU A 164 -7.60 -14.10 18.41
C GLU A 164 -8.12 -13.68 17.03
N ASN A 165 -7.31 -13.01 16.21
CA ASN A 165 -7.72 -12.33 14.97
C ASN A 165 -6.89 -12.69 13.72
N ARG A 166 -6.23 -13.85 13.71
CA ARG A 166 -5.33 -14.26 12.61
C ARG A 166 -6.07 -14.32 11.26
N PRO A 167 -5.59 -13.62 10.20
CA PRO A 167 -6.17 -13.75 8.87
C PRO A 167 -5.95 -15.15 8.30
N GLU A 168 -6.96 -15.69 7.62
CA GLU A 168 -6.92 -17.03 7.02
C GLU A 168 -5.86 -17.17 5.91
N SER A 169 -5.61 -16.09 5.15
CA SER A 169 -4.64 -16.08 4.05
C SER A 169 -3.17 -16.06 4.50
N LEU A 170 -2.91 -15.82 5.79
CA LEU A 170 -1.59 -15.47 6.27
C LEU A 170 -0.71 -16.72 6.48
N GLU A 171 0.23 -16.91 5.56
CA GLU A 171 1.14 -18.06 5.52
C GLU A 171 2.41 -17.84 6.34
N LYS A 172 2.99 -16.63 6.27
CA LYS A 172 4.30 -16.28 6.84
C LYS A 172 4.22 -15.05 7.72
N VAL A 173 4.85 -15.16 8.88
CA VAL A 173 4.96 -14.13 9.91
C VAL A 173 6.39 -14.09 10.38
N ARG A 174 7.01 -12.90 10.37
CA ARG A 174 8.39 -12.70 10.82
C ARG A 174 8.51 -11.46 11.69
#